data_AF-A0A820R556-F1
#
_entry.id   AF-A0A820R556-F1
#
_cell.length_a   1.000
_cell.length_b   1.000
_cell.length_c   1.000
_cell.angle_alpha   90.00
_cell.angle_beta   90.00
_cell.angle_gamma   90.00
#
_symmetry.space_group_name_H-M   'P 1'
#
loop_
_entity.id
_entity.type
_entity.pdbx_description
1 polymer ?
#
loop_
_entity_poly.entity_id
_entity_poly.type
_entity_poly.pdbx_seq_one_letter_code
_entity_poly.pdbx_strand_id
1 'polypeptide(L)'
;MNKWIFFGIISHKVTMRSNTWAIPSCYGWGGQDSTTLNLAMHAGLNGYSCDFELNDIIELILDCDHRLIRLTNLRTKRTHMMDINLLKCPFPWHFLLNIFYPNDQVRILYTDSQEI
;
A
#
# COMPACT_ATOMS: atom_id res chain seq x y z
N MET A 1 -15.51 14.21 5.34
CA MET A 1 -14.60 13.52 6.29
C MET A 1 -13.29 13.27 5.57
N ASN A 2 -12.16 13.67 6.15
CA ASN A 2 -10.86 13.18 5.67
C ASN A 2 -10.83 11.68 5.95
N LYS A 3 -10.51 10.88 4.94
CA LYS A 3 -10.34 9.44 5.06
C LYS A 3 -8.85 9.18 4.91
N TRP A 4 -8.26 8.57 5.93
CA TRP A 4 -6.83 8.30 5.94
C TRP A 4 -6.60 6.86 6.34
N ILE A 5 -6.32 6.05 5.33
CA ILE A 5 -5.84 4.69 5.45
C ILE A 5 -4.61 4.58 4.53
N PHE A 6 -3.61 3.82 4.95
CA PHE A 6 -2.44 3.53 4.14
C PHE A 6 -2.31 2.04 3.90
N PHE A 7 -2.10 1.66 2.64
CA PHE A 7 -1.81 0.30 2.20
C PHE A 7 -0.45 0.27 1.53
N GLY A 8 0.43 -0.63 1.94
CA GLY A 8 1.74 -0.74 1.33
C GLY A 8 2.57 -1.90 1.84
N ILE A 9 3.86 -1.79 1.59
CA ILE A 9 4.87 -2.74 2.05
C ILE A 9 6.05 -2.05 2.72
N ILE A 10 6.76 -2.84 3.49
CA ILE A 10 8.04 -2.50 4.10
C ILE A 10 8.97 -3.72 4.06
N SER A 11 10.27 -3.52 3.90
CA SER A 11 11.25 -4.59 4.11
C SER A 11 11.22 -5.10 5.55
N HIS A 12 11.27 -6.42 5.74
CA HIS A 12 11.36 -7.07 7.05
C HIS A 12 12.59 -6.62 7.87
N LYS A 13 13.63 -6.08 7.21
CA LYS A 13 14.86 -5.61 7.87
C LYS A 13 14.65 -4.35 8.69
N VAL A 14 13.50 -3.68 8.54
CA VAL A 14 13.20 -2.44 9.24
C VAL A 14 12.25 -2.70 10.40
N THR A 15 12.62 -2.21 11.58
CA THR A 15 11.76 -2.21 12.75
C THR A 15 10.57 -1.28 12.54
N MET A 16 9.35 -1.80 12.67
CA MET A 16 8.14 -0.98 12.64
C MET A 16 8.14 0.06 13.76
N ARG A 17 7.87 1.32 13.42
CA ARG A 17 7.75 2.45 14.36
C ARG A 17 6.50 3.29 14.01
N SER A 18 6.09 4.20 14.88
CA SER A 18 4.90 5.05 14.61
C SER A 18 5.03 5.93 13.35
N ASN A 19 6.24 6.16 12.84
CA ASN A 19 6.54 6.95 11.64
C ASN A 19 7.06 6.11 10.46
N THR A 20 6.58 4.87 10.31
CA THR A 20 7.01 3.92 9.26
C THR A 20 6.73 4.38 7.82
N TRP A 21 6.00 5.48 7.61
CA TRP A 21 5.85 6.11 6.30
C TRP A 21 7.08 6.95 5.88
N ALA A 22 7.96 7.30 6.81
CA ALA A 22 9.13 8.16 6.58
C ALA A 22 10.46 7.36 6.50
N ILE A 23 10.41 6.12 6.02
CA ILE A 23 11.61 5.26 5.86
C ILE A 23 11.83 4.88 4.38
N PRO A 24 13.07 4.60 3.97
CA PRO A 24 13.39 4.37 2.55
C PRO A 24 12.74 3.10 1.98
N SER A 25 12.46 2.12 2.84
CA SER A 25 11.88 0.86 2.45
C SER A 25 10.35 0.85 2.48
N CYS A 26 9.69 2.01 2.69
CA CYS A 26 8.22 2.09 2.68
C CYS A 26 7.72 2.48 1.29
N TYR A 27 6.78 1.67 0.79
CA TYR A 27 6.17 1.80 -0.53
C TYR A 27 4.66 1.62 -0.38
N GLY A 28 3.86 2.53 -0.92
CA GLY A 28 2.41 2.34 -0.89
C GLY A 28 1.59 3.59 -1.15
N TRP A 29 0.30 3.48 -0.85
CA TRP A 29 -0.73 4.47 -1.14
C TRP A 29 -1.48 4.82 0.14
N GLY A 30 -1.74 6.11 0.32
CA GLY A 30 -2.49 6.65 1.45
C GLY A 30 -3.74 7.42 1.03
N GLY A 31 -4.44 7.97 2.01
CA GLY A 31 -5.51 8.93 1.76
C GLY A 31 -5.02 10.19 1.04
N GLN A 32 -5.95 11.06 0.63
CA GLN A 32 -5.68 12.36 -0.02
C GLN A 32 -4.67 12.27 -1.18
N ASP A 33 -4.84 11.25 -2.03
CA ASP A 33 -4.00 11.01 -3.21
C ASP A 33 -2.51 10.86 -2.88
N SER A 34 -2.17 10.53 -1.62
CA SER A 34 -0.79 10.39 -1.19
C SER A 34 -0.20 9.04 -1.58
N THR A 35 1.06 9.06 -1.96
CA THR A 35 1.88 7.88 -2.22
C THR A 35 3.19 8.04 -1.49
N THR A 36 3.71 6.93 -0.96
CA THR A 36 5.03 6.90 -0.34
C THR A 36 5.94 6.06 -1.21
N LEU A 37 7.07 6.62 -1.63
CA LEU A 37 8.09 5.96 -2.41
C LEU A 37 9.46 6.46 -1.96
N ASN A 38 10.31 5.59 -1.39
CA ASN A 38 11.72 5.92 -1.13
C ASN A 38 11.96 7.17 -0.26
N LEU A 39 11.33 7.26 0.92
CA LEU A 39 11.31 8.46 1.79
C LEU A 39 10.50 9.66 1.28
N ALA A 40 10.05 9.65 0.03
CA ALA A 40 9.31 10.77 -0.53
C ALA A 40 7.81 10.49 -0.48
N MET A 41 7.05 11.48 0.00
CA MET A 41 5.61 11.54 -0.19
C MET A 41 5.33 12.29 -1.49
N HIS A 42 4.52 11.68 -2.36
CA HIS A 42 4.09 12.28 -3.60
C HIS A 42 2.57 12.35 -3.62
N ALA A 43 2.02 13.46 -4.13
CA ALA A 43 0.59 13.57 -4.43
C ALA A 43 0.34 13.16 -5.87
N GLY A 44 -0.61 12.24 -6.10
CA GLY A 44 -1.05 11.86 -7.44
C GLY A 44 -0.02 11.12 -8.29
N LEU A 45 0.99 10.47 -7.68
CA LEU A 45 2.01 9.72 -8.42
C LEU A 45 1.35 8.65 -9.31
N ASN A 46 1.76 8.58 -10.57
CA ASN A 46 1.19 7.68 -11.58
C ASN A 46 -0.34 7.80 -11.73
N GLY A 47 -0.89 9.00 -11.51
CA GLY A 47 -2.33 9.24 -11.59
C GLY A 47 -3.13 8.60 -10.45
N TYR A 48 -2.48 8.27 -9.34
CA TYR A 48 -3.18 7.79 -8.15
C TYR A 48 -4.21 8.81 -7.68
N SER A 49 -5.43 8.32 -7.45
CA SER A 49 -6.48 9.08 -6.81
C SER A 49 -7.14 8.17 -5.78
N CYS A 50 -7.10 8.58 -4.53
CA CYS A 50 -7.69 7.87 -3.41
C CYS A 50 -9.22 7.89 -3.56
N ASP A 51 -9.78 6.74 -3.94
CA ASP A 51 -11.21 6.55 -4.16
C ASP A 51 -11.87 5.66 -3.09
N PHE A 52 -11.19 5.47 -1.95
CA PHE A 52 -11.62 4.55 -0.90
C PHE A 52 -12.92 5.01 -0.20
N GLU A 53 -13.89 4.10 -0.18
CA GLU A 53 -15.17 4.25 0.50
C GLU A 53 -15.35 3.20 1.59
N LEU A 54 -16.29 3.45 2.50
CA LEU A 54 -16.65 2.48 3.53
C LEU A 54 -17.17 1.19 2.87
N ASN A 55 -16.76 0.04 3.41
CA ASN A 55 -17.07 -1.30 2.88
C ASN A 55 -16.45 -1.63 1.52
N ASP A 56 -15.50 -0.83 1.02
CA ASP A 56 -14.72 -1.21 -0.15
C ASP A 56 -13.85 -2.44 0.17
N ILE A 57 -13.69 -3.29 -0.85
CA ILE A 57 -12.69 -4.35 -0.85
C ILE A 57 -11.52 -3.84 -1.68
N ILE A 58 -10.36 -3.74 -1.03
CA ILE A 58 -9.11 -3.34 -1.65
C ILE A 58 -8.24 -4.59 -1.77
N GLU A 59 -7.81 -4.88 -2.99
CA GLU A 59 -6.89 -5.97 -3.29
C GLU A 59 -5.47 -5.40 -3.38
N LEU A 60 -4.54 -5.97 -2.61
CA LEU A 60 -3.12 -5.69 -2.73
C LEU A 60 -2.41 -6.96 -3.19
N ILE A 61 -1.76 -6.89 -4.35
CA ILE A 61 -0.97 -7.98 -4.92
C ILE A 61 0.51 -7.62 -4.86
N LEU A 62 1.29 -8.54 -4.33
CA LEU A 62 2.75 -8.46 -4.25
C LEU A 62 3.34 -9.36 -5.35
N ASP A 63 3.84 -8.76 -6.42
CA ASP A 63 4.47 -9.48 -7.52
C ASP A 63 5.99 -9.46 -7.31
N CYS A 64 6.50 -10.52 -6.68
CA CYS A 64 7.91 -10.63 -6.33
C CYS A 64 8.81 -10.82 -7.56
N ASP A 65 8.30 -11.45 -8.63
CA ASP A 65 9.05 -11.76 -9.84
C ASP A 65 9.27 -10.50 -10.68
N HIS A 66 8.21 -9.71 -10.86
CA HIS A 66 8.26 -8.43 -11.57
C HIS A 66 8.64 -7.26 -10.65
N ARG A 67 8.79 -7.51 -9.34
CA ARG A 67 9.24 -6.54 -8.33
C ARG A 67 8.31 -5.33 -8.23
N LEU A 68 7.01 -5.57 -8.23
CA LEU A 68 6.01 -4.51 -8.15
C LEU A 68 4.93 -4.85 -7.12
N ILE A 69 4.23 -3.82 -6.67
CA ILE A 69 2.99 -3.96 -5.92
C ILE A 69 1.84 -3.35 -6.73
N ARG A 70 0.66 -3.96 -6.62
CA ARG A 70 -0.56 -3.53 -7.29
C ARG A 70 -1.69 -3.38 -6.30
N LEU A 71 -2.33 -2.21 -6.29
CA LEU A 71 -3.49 -1.91 -5.49
C LEU A 71 -4.72 -1.73 -6.38
N THR A 72 -5.76 -2.53 -6.15
CA THR A 72 -7.01 -2.47 -6.91
C THR A 72 -8.18 -2.21 -5.98
N ASN A 73 -8.95 -1.16 -6.24
CA ASN A 73 -10.25 -0.99 -5.59
C ASN A 73 -11.29 -1.82 -6.37
N LEU A 74 -11.85 -2.87 -5.76
CA LEU A 74 -12.75 -3.78 -6.47
C LEU A 74 -14.09 -3.15 -6.84
N ARG A 75 -14.51 -2.07 -6.17
CA ARG A 75 -15.74 -1.33 -6.52
C ARG A 75 -15.55 -0.49 -7.77
N THR A 76 -14.48 0.29 -7.85
CA THR A 76 -14.22 1.23 -8.97
C THR A 76 -13.47 0.59 -10.12
N LYS A 77 -12.87 -0.59 -9.88
CA LYS A 77 -11.95 -1.29 -10.80
C LYS A 77 -10.68 -0.50 -11.14
N ARG A 78 -10.41 0.59 -10.40
CA ARG A 78 -9.17 1.34 -10.57
C ARG A 78 -8.02 0.55 -9.98
N THR A 79 -6.94 0.50 -10.74
CA THR A 79 -5.72 -0.23 -10.42
C THR A 79 -4.55 0.73 -10.43
N HIS A 80 -3.72 0.67 -9.39
CA HIS A 80 -2.50 1.46 -9.25
C HIS A 80 -1.32 0.53 -9.04
N MET A 81 -0.21 0.83 -9.70
CA MET A 81 0.99 0.00 -9.67
C MET A 81 2.20 0.83 -9.28
N MET A 82 3.11 0.19 -8.56
CA MET A 82 4.35 0.80 -8.09
C MET A 82 5.49 -0.20 -8.21
N ASP A 83 6.53 0.19 -8.94
CA ASP A 83 7.78 -0.57 -9.03
C ASP A 83 8.57 -0.46 -7.72
N ILE A 84 9.12 -1.58 -7.27
CA ILE A 84 9.89 -1.66 -6.03
C ILE A 84 11.37 -1.70 -6.34
N ASN A 85 12.12 -0.73 -5.83
CA ASN A 85 13.57 -0.79 -5.86
C ASN A 85 14.08 -1.71 -4.73
N LEU A 86 14.47 -2.93 -5.08
CA LEU A 86 14.96 -3.94 -4.13
C LEU A 86 16.24 -3.55 -3.38
N LEU A 87 17.03 -2.59 -3.89
CA LEU A 87 18.17 -2.05 -3.13
C LEU A 87 17.71 -1.24 -1.92
N LYS A 88 16.51 -0.64 -2.00
CA LYS A 88 15.91 0.18 -0.93
C LYS A 88 14.88 -0.60 -0.11
N CYS A 89 14.16 -1.54 -0.72
CA CYS A 89 13.18 -2.41 -0.07
C CYS A 89 13.44 -3.89 -0.39
N PRO A 90 14.46 -4.51 0.22
CA PRO A 90 14.81 -5.90 -0.05
C PRO A 90 13.80 -6.87 0.58
N PHE A 91 13.69 -8.06 0.00
CA PHE A 91 12.88 -9.15 0.51
C PHE A 91 13.36 -9.70 1.88
N PRO A 92 12.47 -10.43 2.60
CA PRO A 92 11.02 -10.44 2.44
C PRO A 92 10.36 -9.09 2.76
N TRP A 93 9.15 -8.91 2.24
CA TRP A 93 8.30 -7.76 2.51
C TRP A 93 7.26 -8.10 3.58
N HIS A 94 6.98 -7.15 4.46
CA HIS A 94 5.81 -7.14 5.33
C HIS A 94 4.75 -6.21 4.74
N PHE A 95 3.49 -6.62 4.88
CA PHE A 95 2.36 -5.73 4.62
C PHE A 95 2.30 -4.63 5.68
N LEU A 96 2.11 -3.38 5.22
CA LEU A 96 1.96 -2.22 6.08
C LEU A 96 0.55 -1.65 5.91
N LEU A 97 -0.22 -1.70 6.99
CA LEU A 97 -1.54 -1.09 7.11
C LEU A 97 -1.51 -0.03 8.21
N ASN A 98 -1.76 1.23 7.87
CA ASN A 98 -2.01 2.26 8.88
C ASN A 98 -3.47 2.71 8.80
N ILE A 99 -4.17 2.57 9.92
CA ILE A 99 -5.51 3.10 10.16
C ILE A 99 -5.38 4.33 11.07
N PHE A 100 -6.15 5.39 10.80
CA PHE A 100 -5.95 6.68 11.46
C PHE A 100 -7.06 7.04 12.42
N TYR A 101 -8.32 6.71 12.11
CA TYR A 101 -9.45 7.16 12.89
C TYR A 101 -9.80 6.16 14.00
N PRO A 102 -10.22 6.66 15.18
CA PRO A 102 -10.79 5.81 16.20
C PRO A 102 -11.97 5.02 15.63
N ASN A 103 -12.02 3.72 15.94
CA ASN A 103 -13.03 2.77 15.45
C ASN A 103 -12.94 2.37 13.97
N ASP A 104 -11.87 2.73 13.26
CA ASP A 104 -11.59 2.11 11.95
C ASP A 104 -11.46 0.59 12.13
N GLN A 105 -12.15 -0.16 11.28
CA GLN A 105 -12.12 -1.62 11.27
C GLN A 105 -11.73 -2.10 9.89
N VAL A 106 -10.76 -3.02 9.85
CA VAL A 106 -10.33 -3.68 8.62
C VAL A 106 -10.40 -5.18 8.85
N ARG A 107 -10.90 -5.90 7.84
CA ARG A 107 -10.86 -7.35 7.78
C ARG A 107 -9.92 -7.75 6.65
N ILE A 108 -8.86 -8.48 6.99
CA ILE A 108 -7.95 -9.07 6.00
C ILE A 108 -8.62 -10.33 5.44
N LEU A 109 -8.72 -10.39 4.12
CA LEU A 109 -9.20 -11.54 3.37
C LEU A 109 -8.00 -12.17 2.67
N TYR A 110 -7.81 -13.47 2.84
CA TYR A 110 -6.80 -14.22 2.10
C TYR A 110 -7.44 -14.80 0.86
N THR A 111 -6.79 -14.61 -0.28
CA THR A 111 -7.11 -15.30 -1.53
C THR A 111 -5.87 -16.06 -1.94
N ASP A 112 -6.02 -17.38 -2.10
CA ASP A 112 -4.96 -18.19 -2.69
C ASP A 112 -4.77 -17.76 -4.14
N SER A 113 -3.53 -17.54 -4.54
CA SER A 113 -3.18 -17.37 -5.95
C SER A 113 -3.53 -18.68 -6.66
N GLN A 114 -4.66 -18.72 -7.37
CA GLN A 114 -4.79 -19.72 -8.42
C GLN A 114 -3.82 -19.30 -9.53
N GLU A 115 -2.87 -20.18 -9.83
CA GLU A 115 -2.01 -20.08 -11.01
C GLU A 115 -2.89 -19.77 -12.22
N ILE A 116 -2.65 -18.61 -12.87
CA ILE A 116 -3.12 -18.33 -14.22
C ILE A 116 -2.01 -18.73 -15.18
#